data_AF-A0A0F9EZ05-F1
#
_entry.id   AF-A0A0F9EZ05-F1
#
_cell.length_a   1.000
_cell.length_b   1.000
_cell.length_c   1.000
_cell.angle_alpha   90.00
_cell.angle_beta   90.00
_cell.angle_gamma   90.00
#
_symmetry.space_group_name_H-M   'P 1'
#
loop_
_entity.id
_entity.type
_entity.pdbx_description
1 polymer ?
#
loop_
_entity_poly.entity_id
_entity_poly.type
_entity_poly.pdbx_seq_one_letter_code
_entity_poly.pdbx_strand_id
1 'polypeptide(L)'
;MASRKRFRTETVEASIEDALDGAADIRTLYEEMEEWQSSFEGANMEHMLKYDEVTAAVEALEECGEVERIADEIKESEAVLEEKITYVRISPYGKKPEPRWMTCANACNMLQAVAEHINNEELTEALSEMETVDFPSMY
;
A
#
# COMPACT_ATOMS: atom_id res chain seq x y z
N MET A 1 -29.74 -1.88 17.21
CA MET A 1 -29.03 -1.16 16.13
C MET A 1 -27.85 -2.00 15.69
N ALA A 2 -27.94 -2.67 14.54
CA ALA A 2 -26.80 -3.40 13.99
C ALA A 2 -25.75 -2.37 13.55
N SER A 3 -24.57 -2.39 14.18
CA SER A 3 -23.40 -1.66 13.69
C SER A 3 -23.14 -2.17 12.28
N ARG A 4 -23.45 -1.37 11.26
CA ARG A 4 -23.11 -1.69 9.88
C ARG A 4 -21.59 -1.70 9.82
N LYS A 5 -20.97 -2.88 9.88
CA LYS A 5 -19.54 -3.05 9.57
C LYS A 5 -19.31 -2.34 8.23
N ARG A 6 -18.43 -1.33 8.22
CA ARG A 6 -18.18 -0.50 7.03
C ARG A 6 -17.29 -1.21 6.01
N PHE A 7 -16.53 -2.20 6.47
CA PHE A 7 -15.57 -2.97 5.70
C PHE A 7 -15.63 -4.45 6.12
N ARG A 8 -15.31 -5.35 5.19
CA ARG A 8 -15.14 -6.78 5.45
C ARG A 8 -13.66 -7.13 5.34
N THR A 9 -13.26 -8.13 6.10
CA THR A 9 -11.93 -8.72 6.03
C THR A 9 -12.10 -10.15 5.52
N GLU A 10 -11.33 -10.52 4.51
CA GLU A 10 -11.35 -11.86 3.90
C GLU A 10 -9.92 -12.35 3.67
N THR A 11 -9.71 -13.65 3.84
CA THR A 11 -8.46 -14.30 3.44
C THR A 11 -8.54 -14.63 1.96
N VAL A 12 -7.54 -14.19 1.20
CA VAL A 12 -7.45 -14.37 -0.25
C VAL A 12 -6.24 -15.25 -0.54
N GLU A 13 -6.42 -16.20 -1.45
CA GLU A 13 -5.32 -16.98 -2.04
C GLU A 13 -5.00 -16.38 -3.43
N ALA A 14 -3.73 -16.08 -3.69
CA ALA A 14 -3.25 -15.54 -4.97
C ALA A 14 -1.87 -16.11 -5.32
N SER A 15 -1.44 -15.96 -6.57
CA SER A 15 -0.02 -16.23 -6.92
C SER A 15 0.89 -15.17 -6.30
N ILE A 16 2.17 -15.51 -6.14
CA ILE A 16 3.21 -14.53 -5.80
C ILE A 16 3.25 -13.42 -6.85
N GLU A 17 3.14 -13.75 -8.14
CA GLU A 17 3.08 -12.75 -9.21
C GLU A 17 1.99 -11.69 -8.99
N ASP A 18 0.74 -12.14 -8.74
CA ASP A 18 -0.39 -11.24 -8.47
C ASP A 18 -0.18 -10.44 -7.18
N ALA A 19 0.48 -11.02 -6.18
CA ALA A 19 0.73 -10.37 -4.90
C ALA A 19 1.80 -9.28 -4.99
N LEU A 20 2.79 -9.45 -5.88
CA LEU A 20 3.85 -8.46 -6.11
C LEU A 20 3.31 -7.18 -6.78
N ASP A 21 2.14 -7.22 -7.41
CA ASP A 21 1.48 -6.02 -7.93
C ASP A 21 1.07 -5.02 -6.83
N GLY A 22 1.08 -5.45 -5.55
CA GLY A 22 0.97 -4.53 -4.42
C GLY A 22 2.04 -3.43 -4.42
N ALA A 23 3.23 -3.69 -4.98
CA ALA A 23 4.27 -2.66 -5.10
C ALA A 23 3.84 -1.49 -6.00
N ALA A 24 3.14 -1.80 -7.10
CA ALA A 24 2.61 -0.79 -8.01
C ALA A 24 1.48 0.05 -7.37
N ASP A 25 0.68 -0.57 -6.50
CA ASP A 25 -0.34 0.16 -5.72
C ASP A 25 0.31 1.16 -4.75
N ILE A 26 1.39 0.78 -4.05
CA ILE A 26 2.15 1.67 -3.17
C ILE A 26 2.77 2.83 -3.98
N ARG A 27 3.39 2.52 -5.12
CA ARG A 27 3.97 3.52 -6.03
C ARG A 27 2.92 4.53 -6.50
N THR A 28 1.74 4.04 -6.91
CA THR A 28 0.63 4.90 -7.35
C THR A 28 0.17 5.84 -6.23
N LEU A 29 0.11 5.35 -4.99
CA LEU A 29 -0.25 6.18 -3.83
C LEU A 29 0.80 7.25 -3.54
N TYR A 30 2.09 6.92 -3.66
CA TYR A 30 3.18 7.89 -3.50
C TYR A 30 3.04 9.03 -4.51
N GLU A 31 2.89 8.69 -5.79
CA GLU A 31 2.74 9.67 -6.87
C GLU A 31 1.50 10.57 -6.65
N GLU A 32 0.38 9.99 -6.21
CA GLU A 32 -0.81 10.77 -5.86
C GLU A 32 -0.56 11.76 -4.71
N MET A 33 0.19 11.35 -3.67
CA MET A 33 0.50 12.24 -2.54
C MET A 33 1.50 13.34 -2.92
N GLU A 34 2.50 13.04 -3.76
CA GLU A 34 3.41 14.06 -4.32
C GLU A 34 2.65 15.10 -5.16
N GLU A 35 1.73 14.65 -6.02
CA GLU A 35 0.90 15.56 -6.82
C GLU A 35 0.06 16.50 -5.94
N TRP A 36 -0.46 15.98 -4.82
CA TRP A 36 -1.22 16.76 -3.86
C TRP A 36 -0.33 17.77 -3.15
N GLN A 37 0.83 17.35 -2.67
CA GLN A 37 1.79 18.21 -2.00
C GLN A 37 2.19 19.39 -2.91
N SER A 38 2.58 19.08 -4.15
CA SER A 38 2.93 20.07 -5.18
C SER A 38 1.77 21.04 -5.47
N SER A 39 0.53 20.53 -5.48
CA SER A 39 -0.67 21.37 -5.66
C SER A 39 -0.90 22.33 -4.50
N PHE A 40 -0.69 21.89 -3.24
CA PHE A 40 -0.79 22.76 -2.07
C PHE A 40 0.32 23.82 -2.05
N GLU A 41 1.55 23.46 -2.39
CA GLU A 41 2.69 24.38 -2.50
C GLU A 41 2.44 25.44 -3.57
N GLY A 42 2.00 25.03 -4.77
CA GLY A 42 1.65 25.95 -5.86
C GLY A 42 0.52 26.92 -5.50
N ALA A 43 -0.37 26.52 -4.58
CA ALA A 43 -1.46 27.35 -4.06
C ALA A 43 -1.09 28.18 -2.81
N ASN A 44 0.16 28.11 -2.31
CA ASN A 44 0.62 28.71 -1.04
C ASN A 44 -0.21 28.26 0.17
N MET A 45 -0.57 26.98 0.21
CA MET A 45 -1.45 26.38 1.21
C MET A 45 -0.70 25.57 2.29
N GLU A 46 0.62 25.71 2.37
CA GLU A 46 1.52 25.00 3.30
C GLU A 46 1.15 25.21 4.79
N HIS A 47 0.38 26.25 5.11
CA HIS A 47 -0.07 26.56 6.46
C HIS A 47 -1.29 25.73 6.91
N MET A 48 -1.87 24.91 6.03
CA MET A 48 -3.04 24.11 6.35
C MET A 48 -2.63 22.77 6.98
N LEU A 49 -3.37 22.31 7.99
CA LEU A 49 -3.21 20.98 8.58
C LEU A 49 -3.24 19.85 7.53
N LYS A 50 -3.96 20.08 6.42
CA LYS A 50 -4.04 19.12 5.33
C LYS A 50 -2.71 18.94 4.59
N TYR A 51 -1.92 20.00 4.50
CA TYR A 51 -0.57 19.93 3.95
C TYR A 51 0.30 19.04 4.83
N ASP A 52 0.30 19.26 6.15
CA ASP A 52 1.05 18.42 7.11
C ASP A 52 0.67 16.93 6.98
N GLU A 53 -0.63 16.61 6.85
CA GLU A 53 -1.09 15.23 6.63
C GLU A 53 -0.56 14.63 5.32
N VAL A 54 -0.54 15.41 4.24
CA VAL A 54 -0.03 14.95 2.94
C VAL A 54 1.47 14.76 2.98
N THR A 55 2.22 15.71 3.56
CA THR A 55 3.67 15.62 3.70
C THR A 55 4.08 14.40 4.51
N ALA A 56 3.41 14.13 5.63
CA ALA A 56 3.67 12.91 6.41
C ALA A 56 3.42 11.62 5.60
N ALA A 57 2.39 11.61 4.74
CA ALA A 57 2.12 10.48 3.86
C ALA A 57 3.18 10.33 2.75
N VAL A 58 3.68 11.43 2.18
CA VAL A 58 4.78 11.41 1.21
C VAL A 58 6.05 10.87 1.85
N GLU A 59 6.45 11.39 3.01
CA GLU A 59 7.64 10.95 3.76
C GLU A 59 7.58 9.45 4.07
N ALA A 60 6.43 8.96 4.54
CA ALA A 60 6.27 7.55 4.88
C ALA A 60 6.22 6.61 3.64
N LEU A 61 5.98 7.16 2.45
CA LEU A 61 5.96 6.42 1.18
C LEU A 61 7.22 6.65 0.33
N GLU A 62 8.17 7.47 0.79
CA GLU A 62 9.39 7.81 0.04
C GLU A 62 10.21 6.56 -0.31
N GLU A 63 10.21 5.56 0.59
CA GLU A 63 10.87 4.27 0.41
C GLU A 63 10.12 3.30 -0.54
N CYS A 64 9.04 3.73 -1.21
CA CYS A 64 8.31 2.88 -2.16
C CYS A 64 9.17 2.38 -3.32
N GLY A 65 10.19 3.14 -3.73
CA GLY A 65 11.11 2.73 -4.78
C GLY A 65 11.93 1.50 -4.41
N GLU A 66 12.22 1.31 -3.13
CA GLU A 66 12.93 0.12 -2.66
C GLU A 66 12.02 -1.11 -2.69
N VAL A 67 10.76 -0.96 -2.29
CA VAL A 67 9.76 -2.02 -2.40
C VAL A 67 9.54 -2.45 -3.85
N GLU A 68 9.44 -1.49 -4.78
CA GLU A 68 9.32 -1.75 -6.22
C GLU A 68 10.54 -2.50 -6.76
N ARG A 69 11.77 -2.04 -6.43
CA ARG A 69 13.01 -2.72 -6.82
C ARG A 69 13.04 -4.18 -6.35
N ILE A 70 12.75 -4.43 -5.08
CA ILE A 70 12.77 -5.78 -4.50
C ILE A 70 11.68 -6.66 -5.15
N ALA A 71 10.50 -6.10 -5.41
CA ALA A 71 9.42 -6.82 -6.10
C ALA A 71 9.83 -7.23 -7.52
N ASP A 72 10.50 -6.36 -8.26
CA ASP A 72 11.01 -6.65 -9.61
C ASP A 72 12.10 -7.73 -9.58
N GLU A 73 13.03 -7.69 -8.62
CA GLU A 73 14.04 -8.74 -8.45
C GLU A 73 13.42 -10.11 -8.15
N ILE A 74 12.34 -10.15 -7.38
CA ILE A 74 11.57 -11.38 -7.15
C ILE A 74 10.89 -11.83 -8.45
N LYS A 75 10.36 -10.90 -9.26
CA LYS A 75 9.74 -11.21 -10.57
C LYS A 75 10.72 -11.81 -11.56
N GLU A 76 12.00 -11.44 -11.51
CA GLU A 76 13.03 -12.07 -12.34
C GLU A 76 13.29 -13.54 -11.97
N SER A 77 12.97 -13.93 -10.74
CA SER A 77 13.09 -15.30 -10.23
C SER A 77 11.83 -16.10 -10.56
N GLU A 78 11.62 -16.41 -11.85
CA GLU A 78 10.43 -17.12 -12.38
C GLU A 78 10.02 -18.39 -11.61
N ALA A 79 10.96 -19.01 -10.87
CA ALA A 79 10.77 -20.27 -10.15
C ALA A 79 9.68 -20.22 -9.06
N VAL A 80 9.41 -19.07 -8.46
CA VAL A 80 8.47 -18.93 -7.32
C VAL A 80 7.15 -18.24 -7.70
N LEU A 81 7.05 -17.64 -8.88
CA LEU A 81 5.94 -16.76 -9.26
C LEU A 81 4.56 -17.44 -9.25
N GLU A 82 4.49 -18.69 -9.68
CA GLU A 82 3.24 -19.46 -9.72
C GLU A 82 2.81 -20.01 -8.35
N GLU A 83 3.69 -19.94 -7.34
CA GLU A 83 3.38 -20.42 -6.00
C GLU A 83 2.24 -19.62 -5.38
N LYS A 84 1.43 -20.30 -4.55
CA LYS A 84 0.25 -19.70 -3.93
C LYS A 84 0.56 -19.26 -2.51
N ILE A 85 0.22 -18.02 -2.23
CA ILE A 85 0.26 -17.43 -0.89
C ILE A 85 -1.14 -17.05 -0.45
N THR A 86 -1.31 -16.92 0.87
CA THR A 86 -2.56 -16.42 1.45
C THR A 86 -2.30 -15.14 2.22
N TYR A 87 -3.11 -14.10 1.95
CA TYR A 87 -3.04 -12.84 2.66
C TYR A 87 -4.42 -12.37 3.11
N VAL A 88 -4.42 -11.39 4.01
CA VAL A 88 -5.64 -10.75 4.49
C VAL A 88 -5.95 -9.54 3.63
N ARG A 89 -7.13 -9.52 3.02
CA ARG A 89 -7.66 -8.38 2.27
C ARG A 89 -8.79 -7.70 3.04
N ILE A 90 -8.74 -6.38 3.07
CA ILE A 90 -9.80 -5.52 3.57
C ILE A 90 -10.54 -4.96 2.34
N SER A 91 -11.86 -5.15 2.29
CA SER A 91 -12.69 -4.71 1.18
C SER A 91 -13.85 -3.85 1.71
N PRO A 92 -14.27 -2.79 1.01
CA PRO A 92 -15.45 -2.02 1.39
C PRO A 92 -16.71 -2.85 1.17
N TYR A 93 -17.74 -2.64 2.01
CA TYR A 93 -19.04 -3.22 1.73
C TYR A 93 -19.73 -2.49 0.57
N GLY A 94 -20.15 -3.25 -0.45
CA GLY A 94 -20.88 -2.72 -1.61
C GLY A 94 -19.95 -2.24 -2.72
N LYS A 95 -20.44 -1.32 -3.57
CA LYS A 95 -19.70 -0.77 -4.73
C LYS A 95 -19.05 0.58 -4.41
N LYS A 96 -18.45 0.71 -3.22
CA LYS A 96 -17.72 1.93 -2.85
C LYS A 96 -16.28 1.81 -3.33
N PRO A 97 -15.65 2.91 -3.74
CA PRO A 97 -14.21 2.92 -4.00
C PRO A 97 -13.45 2.54 -2.73
N GLU A 98 -12.31 1.86 -2.92
CA GLU A 98 -11.39 1.55 -1.83
C GLU A 98 -10.69 2.85 -1.38
N PRO A 99 -10.70 3.19 -0.08
CA PRO A 99 -9.92 4.32 0.44
C PRO A 99 -8.41 4.05 0.34
N ARG A 100 -7.58 5.10 0.22
CA ARG A 100 -6.11 4.99 0.13
C ARG A 100 -5.46 4.17 1.23
N TRP A 101 -5.85 4.40 2.48
CA TRP A 101 -5.35 3.60 3.62
C TRP A 101 -5.64 2.10 3.45
N MET A 102 -6.76 1.76 2.81
CA MET A 102 -7.14 0.36 2.56
C MET A 102 -6.31 -0.22 1.42
N THR A 103 -6.09 0.55 0.36
CA THR A 103 -5.19 0.17 -0.74
C THR A 103 -3.78 -0.09 -0.22
N CYS A 104 -3.21 0.83 0.56
CA CYS A 104 -1.90 0.68 1.18
C CYS A 104 -1.84 -0.55 2.11
N ALA A 105 -2.83 -0.72 2.99
CA ALA A 105 -2.87 -1.87 3.89
C ALA A 105 -2.98 -3.21 3.14
N ASN A 106 -3.77 -3.27 2.06
CA ASN A 106 -3.89 -4.46 1.24
C ASN A 106 -2.57 -4.77 0.50
N ALA A 107 -1.93 -3.75 -0.08
CA ALA A 107 -0.65 -3.89 -0.73
C ALA A 107 0.44 -4.38 0.25
N CYS A 108 0.52 -3.80 1.44
CA CYS A 108 1.42 -4.26 2.49
C CYS A 108 1.15 -5.71 2.88
N ASN A 109 -0.12 -6.10 3.07
CA ASN A 109 -0.47 -7.49 3.41
C ASN A 109 -0.10 -8.48 2.29
N MET A 110 -0.23 -8.08 1.02
CA MET A 110 0.15 -8.90 -0.13
C MET A 110 1.66 -9.12 -0.16
N LEU A 111 2.44 -8.05 -0.06
CA LEU A 111 3.90 -8.09 -0.10
C LEU A 111 4.50 -8.75 1.14
N GLN A 112 3.91 -8.54 2.32
CA GLN A 112 4.31 -9.21 3.55
C GLN A 112 4.11 -10.73 3.44
N ALA A 113 3.00 -11.18 2.85
CA ALA A 113 2.77 -12.61 2.61
C ALA A 113 3.78 -13.20 1.62
N VAL A 114 4.21 -12.44 0.60
CA VAL A 114 5.31 -12.84 -0.27
C VAL A 114 6.60 -12.96 0.54
N ALA A 115 6.97 -11.91 1.27
CA ALA A 115 8.19 -11.84 2.08
C ALA A 115 8.31 -13.03 3.05
N GLU A 116 7.22 -13.34 3.77
CA GLU A 116 7.15 -14.48 4.68
C GLU A 116 7.30 -15.81 3.96
N HIS A 117 6.68 -15.96 2.79
CA HIS A 117 6.70 -17.21 2.04
C HIS A 117 8.10 -17.54 1.50
N ILE A 118 8.79 -16.53 0.95
CA ILE A 118 10.15 -16.70 0.39
C ILE A 118 11.27 -16.42 1.41
N ASN A 119 10.93 -16.07 2.65
CA ASN A 119 11.85 -15.62 3.71
C ASN A 119 12.74 -14.44 3.27
N ASN A 120 12.14 -13.40 2.68
CA ASN A 120 12.82 -12.17 2.29
C ASN A 120 12.74 -11.13 3.41
N GLU A 121 13.82 -11.02 4.19
CA GLU A 121 13.94 -10.08 5.30
C GLU A 121 14.00 -8.61 4.82
N GLU A 122 14.59 -8.36 3.66
CA GLU A 122 14.74 -7.02 3.07
C GLU A 122 13.37 -6.41 2.72
N LEU A 123 12.50 -7.20 2.10
CA LEU A 123 11.11 -6.79 1.82
C LEU A 123 10.32 -6.54 3.12
N THR A 124 10.56 -7.35 4.15
CA THR A 124 9.89 -7.16 5.45
C THR A 124 10.32 -5.85 6.12
N GLU A 125 11.61 -5.51 6.06
CA GLU A 125 12.14 -4.26 6.62
C GLU A 125 11.57 -3.05 5.88
N ALA A 126 11.58 -3.07 4.55
CA ALA A 126 11.04 -2.00 3.71
C ALA A 126 9.54 -1.73 3.96
N LEU A 127 8.75 -2.78 4.22
CA LEU A 127 7.32 -2.64 4.51
C LEU A 127 7.02 -2.09 5.91
N SER A 128 7.91 -2.32 6.88
CA SER A 128 7.67 -1.93 8.28
C SER A 128 7.53 -0.42 8.48
N GLU A 129 8.18 0.37 7.62
CA GLU A 129 8.09 1.83 7.60
C GLU A 129 6.68 2.28 7.13
N MET A 130 6.06 1.53 6.22
CA MET A 130 4.79 1.88 5.57
C MET A 130 3.53 1.48 6.36
N GLU A 131 3.64 0.53 7.31
CA GLU A 131 2.49 0.03 8.09
C GLU A 131 1.84 1.13 8.96
N THR A 132 2.54 2.26 9.16
CA THR A 132 2.11 3.37 10.02
C THR A 132 1.53 4.58 9.27
N VAL A 133 1.45 4.52 7.94
CA VAL A 133 1.01 5.66 7.12
C VAL A 133 -0.46 6.01 7.42
N ASP A 134 -0.70 7.24 7.88
CA ASP A 134 -2.05 7.79 7.97
C ASP A 134 -2.35 8.61 6.71
N PHE A 135 -3.33 8.18 5.94
CA PHE A 135 -3.66 8.83 4.68
C PHE A 135 -4.66 9.96 4.90
N PRO A 136 -4.42 11.14 4.29
CA PRO A 136 -5.37 12.24 4.34
C PRO A 136 -6.74 11.80 3.79
N SER A 137 -7.77 11.87 4.64
CA SER A 137 -9.15 11.59 4.19
C SER A 137 -9.61 12.66 3.19
N MET A 138 -10.25 12.24 2.10
CA MET A 138 -11.02 13.15 1.24
C MET A 138 -12.46 12.63 1.17
N TYR A 139 -13.27 13.23 2.06
CA TYR A 139 -14.71 13.06 2.27
C TYR A 139 -15.18 11.75 2.94
#